data_AF-M3AWH8-F1
#
_entry.id   AF-M3AWH8-F1
#
_cell.length_a   1.000
_cell.length_b   1.000
_cell.length_c   1.000
_cell.angle_alpha   90.00
_cell.angle_beta   90.00
_cell.angle_gamma   90.00
#
_symmetry.space_group_name_H-M   'P 1'
#
loop_
_entity.id
_entity.type
_entity.pdbx_description
1 polymer ?
#
loop_
_entity_poly.entity_id
_entity_poly.type
_entity_poly.pdbx_seq_one_letter_code
_entity_poly.pdbx_strand_id
1 'polypeptide(L)'
;LQRQIDIFPLLQEESYLRAYPEERKSRAFLEFCREGDHKAIAELLKTCHPDSGDYDEEDPKSANEILRYQDPIGDMQSGLHAAAANGHREVAWLILLLASELPELHFPALVFQEAAALGLMRAEQDGKVDIRSLRDAQGRTAEDVAEEAGVVWNGWIGNGRLAL
;
A
#
# COMPACT_ATOMS: atom_id res chain seq x y z
N LEU A 1 -17.02 16.44 -27.85
CA LEU A 1 -17.83 15.85 -26.76
C LEU A 1 -17.14 16.15 -25.44
N GLN A 2 -17.80 16.84 -24.50
CA GLN A 2 -17.36 16.91 -23.11
C GLN A 2 -17.63 15.54 -22.46
N ARG A 3 -16.61 14.89 -21.90
CA ARG A 3 -16.81 13.75 -21.00
C ARG A 3 -17.51 14.28 -19.75
N GLN A 4 -18.69 13.75 -19.45
CA GLN A 4 -19.36 13.99 -18.18
C GLN A 4 -18.46 13.42 -17.08
N ILE A 5 -17.78 14.29 -16.35
CA ILE A 5 -16.95 13.91 -15.20
C ILE A 5 -17.93 13.50 -14.10
N ASP A 6 -17.91 12.23 -13.72
CA ASP A 6 -18.63 11.79 -12.53
C ASP A 6 -17.86 12.27 -11.29
N ILE A 7 -18.40 13.28 -10.62
CA ILE A 7 -17.79 13.88 -9.43
C ILE A 7 -18.24 13.18 -8.14
N PHE A 8 -19.17 12.23 -8.21
CA PHE A 8 -19.71 11.57 -7.01
C PHE A 8 -18.62 10.88 -6.16
N PRO A 9 -17.66 10.14 -6.74
CA PRO A 9 -16.57 9.53 -5.96
C PRO A 9 -15.72 10.58 -5.20
N LEU A 10 -15.43 11.71 -5.84
CA LEU A 10 -14.66 12.81 -5.23
C LEU A 10 -15.42 13.44 -4.05
N LEU A 11 -16.74 13.62 -4.20
CA LEU A 11 -17.58 14.15 -3.11
C LEU A 11 -17.69 13.18 -1.93
N GLN A 12 -17.77 11.87 -2.21
CA GLN A 12 -17.78 10.83 -1.18
C GLN A 12 -16.47 10.81 -0.39
N GLU A 13 -15.33 10.87 -1.08
CA GLU A 13 -14.02 10.97 -0.46
C GLU A 13 -13.87 12.25 0.38
N GLU A 14 -14.21 13.42 -0.16
CA GLU A 14 -14.13 14.69 0.58
C GLU A 14 -15.03 14.67 1.83
N SER A 15 -16.24 14.10 1.73
CA SER A 15 -17.12 13.93 2.89
C SER A 15 -16.50 13.00 3.93
N TYR A 16 -15.86 11.91 3.50
CA TYR A 16 -15.20 10.96 4.39
C TYR A 16 -14.01 11.60 5.11
N LEU A 17 -13.12 12.28 4.39
CA LEU A 17 -11.94 12.95 4.96
C LEU A 17 -12.24 14.18 5.82
N ARG A 18 -13.46 14.73 5.72
CA ARG A 18 -13.98 15.71 6.68
C ARG A 18 -14.42 15.07 7.98
N ALA A 19 -14.99 13.88 7.92
CA ALA A 19 -15.41 13.12 9.09
C ALA A 19 -14.24 12.43 9.80
N TYR A 20 -13.23 12.00 9.04
CA TYR A 20 -12.03 11.28 9.51
C TYR A 20 -10.75 11.95 8.98
N PRO A 21 -10.35 13.12 9.51
CA PRO A 21 -9.14 13.83 9.06
C PRO A 21 -7.84 13.02 9.21
N GLU A 22 -7.77 12.12 10.19
CA GLU A 22 -6.65 11.21 10.46
C GLU A 22 -6.41 10.22 9.31
N GLU A 23 -7.42 9.96 8.48
CA GLU A 23 -7.33 9.06 7.33
C GLU A 23 -6.59 9.66 6.13
N ARG A 24 -6.32 10.98 6.13
CA ARG A 24 -5.72 11.69 4.99
C ARG A 24 -4.39 11.08 4.52
N LYS A 25 -3.50 10.72 5.44
CA LYS A 25 -2.20 10.11 5.08
C LYS A 25 -2.41 8.71 4.49
N SER A 26 -3.31 7.92 5.07
CA SER A 26 -3.63 6.57 4.58
C SER A 26 -4.23 6.62 3.18
N ARG A 27 -5.10 7.60 2.92
CA ARG A 27 -5.69 7.85 1.61
C ARG A 27 -4.66 8.31 0.58
N ALA A 28 -3.81 9.26 0.93
CA ALA A 28 -2.72 9.70 0.07
C ALA A 28 -1.76 8.56 -0.27
N PHE A 29 -1.43 7.69 0.70
CA PHE A 29 -0.62 6.50 0.48
C PHE A 29 -1.21 5.60 -0.61
N LEU A 30 -2.52 5.31 -0.54
CA LEU A 30 -3.18 4.47 -1.53
C LEU A 30 -3.19 5.11 -2.92
N GLU A 31 -3.39 6.42 -3.03
CA GLU A 31 -3.28 7.11 -4.32
C GLU A 31 -1.88 7.00 -4.91
N PHE A 32 -0.83 7.21 -4.11
CA PHE A 32 0.55 7.00 -4.60
C PHE A 32 0.80 5.54 -5.02
N CYS A 33 0.14 4.57 -4.36
CA CYS A 33 0.19 3.18 -4.79
C CYS A 33 -0.50 2.95 -6.15
N ARG A 34 -1.64 3.62 -6.39
CA ARG A 34 -2.39 3.57 -7.66
C ARG A 34 -1.66 4.28 -8.79
N GLU A 35 -0.87 5.32 -8.49
CA GLU A 35 -0.10 6.09 -9.46
C GLU A 35 1.30 5.51 -9.75
N GLY A 36 1.80 4.61 -8.91
CA GLY A 36 3.13 4.03 -9.04
C GLY A 36 4.26 4.90 -8.45
N ASP A 37 3.93 5.93 -7.67
CA ASP A 37 4.90 6.87 -7.11
C ASP A 37 5.52 6.37 -5.79
N HIS A 38 6.43 5.42 -5.93
CA HIS A 38 7.23 4.87 -4.83
C HIS A 38 8.05 5.93 -4.07
N LYS A 39 8.37 7.08 -4.70
CA LYS A 39 9.10 8.17 -4.02
C LYS A 39 8.17 8.96 -3.12
N ALA A 40 6.96 9.29 -3.59
CA ALA A 40 5.95 9.94 -2.77
C ALA A 40 5.52 9.06 -1.60
N ILE A 41 5.42 7.74 -1.79
CA ILE A 41 5.24 6.77 -0.69
C ILE A 41 6.35 6.92 0.34
N ALA A 42 7.62 6.89 -0.09
CA ALA A 42 8.75 7.01 0.83
C ALA A 42 8.76 8.32 1.60
N GLU A 43 8.51 9.44 0.93
CA GLU A 43 8.42 10.75 1.58
C GLU A 43 7.27 10.81 2.58
N LEU A 44 6.09 10.29 2.22
CA LEU A 44 4.95 10.22 3.13
C LEU A 44 5.30 9.40 4.39
N LEU A 45 5.90 8.22 4.24
CA LEU A 45 6.25 7.36 5.38
C LEU A 45 7.27 8.01 6.32
N LYS A 46 8.20 8.81 5.82
CA LYS A 46 9.13 9.60 6.66
C LYS A 46 8.45 10.66 7.50
N THR A 47 7.28 11.15 7.06
CA THR A 47 6.48 12.11 7.85
C THR A 47 5.63 11.42 8.92
N CYS A 48 5.66 10.09 9.00
CA CYS A 48 4.91 9.32 9.99
C CYS A 48 5.78 9.08 11.22
N HIS A 49 5.13 9.02 12.39
CA HIS A 49 5.84 8.84 13.64
C HIS A 49 6.39 7.41 13.73
N PRO A 50 7.54 7.21 14.41
CA PRO A 50 8.05 5.88 14.71
C PRO A 50 7.08 5.15 15.66
N ASP A 51 7.02 3.82 15.58
CA ASP A 51 6.15 2.91 16.36
C ASP A 51 6.37 2.97 17.90
N SER A 52 7.19 3.88 18.41
CA SER A 52 7.53 4.02 19.82
C SER A 52 6.37 4.69 20.58
N GLY A 53 5.46 3.86 21.10
CA GLY A 53 4.17 4.21 21.69
C GLY A 53 4.17 5.11 22.92
N ASP A 54 4.55 6.37 22.73
CA ASP A 54 4.49 7.43 23.74
C ASP A 54 3.89 8.72 23.12
N TYR A 55 2.76 8.55 22.41
CA TYR A 55 2.08 9.64 21.71
C TYR A 55 0.59 9.71 22.05
N ASP A 56 0.05 10.93 22.06
CA ASP A 56 -1.33 11.23 22.44
C ASP A 56 -2.36 10.57 21.49
N GLU A 57 -3.61 10.39 21.94
CA GLU A 57 -4.71 9.78 21.17
C GLU A 57 -5.07 10.55 19.87
N GLU A 58 -4.53 11.74 19.66
CA GLU A 58 -4.64 12.53 18.42
C GLU A 58 -3.49 12.29 17.42
N ASP A 59 -2.56 11.38 17.74
CA ASP A 59 -1.33 11.22 16.95
C ASP A 59 -1.60 10.57 15.58
N PRO A 60 -0.99 11.08 14.49
CA PRO A 60 -1.15 10.51 13.17
C PRO A 60 -0.69 9.05 13.14
N LYS A 61 -1.46 8.19 12.44
CA LYS A 61 -1.10 6.79 12.18
C LYS A 61 0.39 6.60 11.90
N SER A 62 0.96 5.58 12.54
CA SER A 62 2.33 5.14 12.30
C SER A 62 2.54 4.71 10.85
N ALA A 63 3.81 4.63 10.44
CA ALA A 63 4.16 4.08 9.12
C ALA A 63 3.65 2.63 8.96
N ASN A 64 3.66 1.82 10.02
CA ASN A 64 3.21 0.43 9.96
C ASN A 64 1.69 0.31 9.77
N GLU A 65 0.92 1.19 10.39
CA GLU A 65 -0.53 1.26 10.20
C GLU A 65 -0.88 1.74 8.79
N ILE A 66 -0.20 2.75 8.27
CA ILE A 66 -0.43 3.26 6.90
C ILE A 66 -0.12 2.19 5.86
N LEU A 67 1.02 1.49 6.00
CA LEU A 67 1.40 0.43 5.08
C LEU A 67 0.36 -0.69 4.99
N ARG A 68 -0.38 -0.96 6.07
CA ARG A 68 -1.39 -2.03 6.19
C ARG A 68 -2.82 -1.54 6.07
N TYR A 69 -2.99 -0.27 5.75
CA TYR A 69 -4.31 0.32 5.64
C TYR A 69 -5.15 -0.35 4.56
N GLN A 70 -6.43 -0.56 4.85
CA GLN A 70 -7.45 -1.03 3.91
C GLN A 70 -8.54 0.03 3.78
N ASP A 71 -8.87 0.45 2.55
CA ASP A 71 -9.75 1.58 2.27
C ASP A 71 -11.24 1.26 2.49
N PRO A 72 -11.90 1.77 3.54
CA PRO A 72 -13.30 1.41 3.82
C PRO A 72 -14.29 1.92 2.77
N ILE A 73 -13.92 2.95 2.01
CA ILE A 73 -14.74 3.49 0.91
C ILE A 73 -14.18 3.14 -0.48
N GLY A 74 -13.12 2.31 -0.53
CA GLY A 74 -12.47 1.82 -1.74
C GLY A 74 -12.35 0.29 -1.72
N ASP A 75 -13.45 -0.40 -1.43
CA ASP A 75 -13.55 -1.87 -1.41
C ASP A 75 -12.54 -2.58 -0.51
N MET A 76 -12.13 -1.98 0.61
CA MET A 76 -11.12 -2.52 1.52
C MET A 76 -9.78 -2.84 0.85
N GLN A 77 -9.47 -2.21 -0.30
CA GLN A 77 -8.21 -2.39 -0.97
C GLN A 77 -7.05 -1.88 -0.12
N SER A 78 -5.97 -2.67 -0.05
CA SER A 78 -4.70 -2.22 0.51
C SER A 78 -3.78 -1.66 -0.57
N GLY A 79 -2.65 -1.07 -0.16
CA GLY A 79 -1.64 -0.57 -1.10
C GLY A 79 -1.13 -1.65 -2.07
N LEU A 80 -1.05 -2.91 -1.62
CA LEU A 80 -0.62 -4.01 -2.49
C LEU A 80 -1.68 -4.36 -3.56
N HIS A 81 -2.98 -4.26 -3.22
CA HIS A 81 -4.06 -4.39 -4.20
C HIS A 81 -4.02 -3.26 -5.23
N ALA A 82 -3.83 -2.02 -4.77
CA ALA A 82 -3.72 -0.85 -5.64
C ALA A 82 -2.55 -0.97 -6.62
N ALA A 83 -1.38 -1.39 -6.13
CA ALA A 83 -0.22 -1.64 -6.98
C ALA A 83 -0.47 -2.78 -7.98
N ALA A 84 -1.07 -3.88 -7.53
CA ALA A 84 -1.45 -5.03 -8.35
C ALA A 84 -2.39 -4.65 -9.49
N ALA A 85 -3.48 -3.95 -9.18
CA ALA A 85 -4.50 -3.54 -10.14
C ALA A 85 -3.94 -2.65 -11.27
N ASN A 86 -2.91 -1.84 -10.97
CA ASN A 86 -2.34 -0.87 -11.89
C ASN A 86 -0.98 -1.28 -12.49
N GLY A 87 -0.47 -2.47 -12.15
CA GLY A 87 0.77 -3.00 -12.75
C GLY A 87 2.06 -2.37 -12.23
N HIS A 88 2.03 -1.73 -11.05
CA HIS A 88 3.18 -1.02 -10.49
C HIS A 88 4.09 -1.95 -9.68
N ARG A 89 5.03 -2.60 -10.37
CA ARG A 89 5.93 -3.61 -9.77
C ARG A 89 6.90 -3.02 -8.75
N GLU A 90 7.38 -1.81 -8.99
CA GLU A 90 8.29 -1.09 -8.09
C GLU A 90 7.59 -0.78 -6.75
N VAL A 91 6.35 -0.32 -6.81
CA VAL A 91 5.51 -0.10 -5.62
C VAL A 91 5.22 -1.42 -4.92
N ALA A 92 4.84 -2.48 -5.65
CA ALA A 92 4.58 -3.78 -5.05
C ALA A 92 5.84 -4.31 -4.31
N TRP A 93 7.02 -4.20 -4.91
CA TRP A 93 8.27 -4.57 -4.25
C TRP A 93 8.56 -3.74 -3.01
N LEU A 94 8.35 -2.42 -3.07
CA LEU A 94 8.53 -1.54 -1.93
C LEU A 94 7.58 -1.91 -0.77
N ILE A 95 6.30 -2.14 -1.06
CA ILE A 95 5.31 -2.55 -0.05
C ILE A 95 5.68 -3.91 0.56
N LEU A 96 6.06 -4.89 -0.26
CA LEU A 96 6.50 -6.19 0.23
C LEU A 96 7.74 -6.08 1.11
N LEU A 97 8.70 -5.23 0.74
CA LEU A 97 9.90 -5.01 1.55
C LEU A 97 9.54 -4.48 2.94
N LEU A 98 8.57 -3.56 3.02
CA LEU A 98 8.25 -2.83 4.24
C LEU A 98 7.18 -3.49 5.12
N ALA A 99 6.32 -4.34 4.54
CA ALA A 99 5.10 -4.80 5.20
C ALA A 99 4.79 -6.31 5.04
N SER A 100 5.73 -7.11 4.50
CA SER A 100 5.57 -8.56 4.38
C SER A 100 6.66 -9.33 5.12
N GLU A 101 6.36 -10.58 5.49
CA GLU A 101 7.30 -11.57 6.01
C GLU A 101 8.02 -12.34 4.88
N LEU A 102 7.95 -11.86 3.63
CA LEU A 102 8.62 -12.54 2.51
C LEU A 102 10.13 -12.68 2.79
N PRO A 103 10.76 -13.85 2.56
CA PRO A 103 12.17 -14.01 2.87
C PRO A 103 13.05 -13.07 2.05
N GLU A 104 14.10 -12.50 2.65
CA GLU A 104 14.98 -11.51 2.01
C GLU A 104 15.59 -12.00 0.68
N LEU A 105 15.87 -13.31 0.59
CA LEU A 105 16.43 -13.95 -0.60
C LEU A 105 15.51 -13.87 -1.84
N HIS A 106 14.22 -13.57 -1.66
CA HIS A 106 13.26 -13.41 -2.76
C HIS A 106 13.30 -12.00 -3.38
N PHE A 107 13.93 -11.02 -2.70
CA PHE A 107 14.00 -9.65 -3.18
C PHE A 107 15.22 -9.46 -4.08
N PRO A 108 15.05 -8.83 -5.26
CA PRO A 108 16.19 -8.36 -6.05
C PRO A 108 17.03 -7.37 -5.23
N ALA A 109 18.36 -7.46 -5.35
CA ALA A 109 19.27 -6.57 -4.63
C ALA A 109 19.00 -5.07 -4.89
N LEU A 110 18.52 -4.73 -6.09
CA LEU A 110 18.15 -3.38 -6.48
C LEU A 110 17.04 -2.80 -5.58
N VAL A 111 16.08 -3.62 -5.14
CA VAL A 111 14.97 -3.18 -4.27
C VAL A 111 15.50 -2.63 -2.94
N PHE A 112 16.49 -3.30 -2.33
CA PHE A 112 17.13 -2.81 -1.11
C PHE A 112 17.93 -1.53 -1.35
N GLN A 113 18.65 -1.44 -2.47
CA GLN A 113 19.45 -0.27 -2.82
C GLN A 113 18.56 0.96 -3.04
N GLU A 114 17.45 0.80 -3.75
CA GLU A 114 16.48 1.86 -3.99
C GLU A 114 15.79 2.30 -2.70
N ALA A 115 15.34 1.36 -1.87
CA ALA A 115 14.76 1.70 -0.56
C ALA A 115 15.75 2.47 0.32
N ALA A 116 17.01 2.02 0.38
CA ALA A 116 18.06 2.71 1.13
C ALA A 116 18.35 4.12 0.59
N ALA A 117 18.38 4.31 -0.73
CA ALA A 117 18.53 5.61 -1.36
C ALA A 117 17.35 6.56 -1.05
N LEU A 118 16.17 6.00 -0.84
CA LEU A 118 14.99 6.71 -0.35
C LEU A 118 14.98 6.84 1.17
N GLY A 119 16.01 6.42 1.90
CA GLY A 119 16.07 6.54 3.37
C GLY A 119 15.10 5.61 4.10
N LEU A 120 14.63 4.55 3.45
CA LEU A 120 13.78 3.53 4.03
C LEU A 120 14.61 2.29 4.38
N MET A 121 14.20 1.60 5.44
CA MET A 121 14.80 0.35 5.87
C MET A 121 13.69 -0.67 6.16
N ARG A 122 13.96 -1.95 5.89
CA ARG A 122 13.06 -3.03 6.27
C ARG A 122 12.99 -3.10 7.80
N ALA A 123 11.80 -2.90 8.35
CA ALA A 123 11.55 -3.09 9.78
C ALA A 123 11.27 -4.57 10.10
N GLU A 124 11.38 -4.95 11.38
CA GLU A 124 10.89 -6.25 11.82
C GLU A 124 9.37 -6.37 11.64
N GLN A 125 8.96 -7.55 11.15
CA GLN A 125 7.58 -7.86 10.77
C GLN A 125 6.92 -8.88 11.71
N ASP A 126 7.68 -9.45 12.65
CA ASP A 126 7.15 -10.43 13.61
C ASP A 126 5.99 -9.83 14.42
N GLY A 127 4.93 -10.63 14.58
CA GLY A 127 3.70 -10.21 15.25
C GLY A 127 2.83 -9.20 14.49
N LYS A 128 3.21 -8.78 13.27
CA LYS A 128 2.41 -7.89 12.42
C LYS A 128 1.66 -8.69 11.36
N VAL A 129 0.53 -8.16 10.90
CA VAL A 129 -0.19 -8.76 9.77
C VAL A 129 0.68 -8.69 8.52
N ASP A 130 0.94 -9.82 7.86
CA ASP A 130 1.60 -9.80 6.55
C ASP A 130 0.65 -9.18 5.51
N ILE A 131 1.10 -8.13 4.81
CA ILE A 131 0.29 -7.46 3.79
C ILE A 131 -0.24 -8.41 2.69
N ARG A 132 0.47 -9.51 2.41
CA ARG A 132 0.06 -10.55 1.44
C ARG A 132 -1.19 -11.32 1.90
N SER A 133 -1.51 -11.28 3.19
CA SER A 133 -2.69 -11.94 3.76
C SER A 133 -3.97 -11.10 3.66
N LEU A 134 -3.84 -9.80 3.41
CA LEU A 134 -4.98 -8.88 3.35
C LEU A 134 -5.88 -9.21 2.16
N ARG A 135 -7.18 -9.07 2.37
CA ARG A 135 -8.21 -9.30 1.37
C ARG A 135 -9.10 -8.09 1.20
N ASP A 136 -9.43 -7.75 -0.04
CA ASP A 136 -10.42 -6.73 -0.36
C ASP A 136 -11.85 -7.15 0.08
N ALA A 137 -12.83 -6.28 -0.14
CA ALA A 137 -14.22 -6.49 0.26
C ALA A 137 -14.89 -7.66 -0.46
N GLN A 138 -14.34 -8.11 -1.59
CA GLN A 138 -14.78 -9.28 -2.34
C GLN A 138 -14.04 -10.55 -1.89
N GLY A 139 -13.15 -10.46 -0.91
CA GLY A 139 -12.36 -11.56 -0.40
C GLY A 139 -11.15 -11.90 -1.28
N ARG A 140 -10.78 -11.04 -2.24
CA ARG A 140 -9.64 -11.25 -3.14
C ARG A 140 -8.35 -10.78 -2.48
N THR A 141 -7.26 -11.47 -2.75
CA THR A 141 -5.89 -11.06 -2.43
C THR A 141 -5.33 -10.14 -3.52
N ALA A 142 -4.15 -9.58 -3.30
CA ALA A 142 -3.46 -8.84 -4.35
C ALA A 142 -3.03 -9.74 -5.52
N GLU A 143 -2.84 -11.05 -5.31
CA GLU A 143 -2.57 -11.99 -6.40
C GLU A 143 -3.79 -12.17 -7.30
N ASP A 144 -4.98 -12.36 -6.71
CA ASP A 144 -6.24 -12.48 -7.45
C ASP A 144 -6.48 -11.22 -8.33
N VAL A 145 -6.21 -10.03 -7.76
CA VAL A 145 -6.29 -8.76 -8.50
C VAL A 145 -5.23 -8.67 -9.61
N ALA A 146 -4.02 -9.17 -9.38
CA ALA A 146 -2.96 -9.21 -10.37
C ALA A 146 -3.25 -10.17 -11.53
N GLU A 147 -3.92 -11.30 -11.28
CA GLU A 147 -4.38 -12.22 -12.32
C GLU A 147 -5.35 -11.53 -13.29
N GLU A 148 -6.28 -10.72 -12.78
CA GLU A 148 -7.22 -9.94 -13.58
C GLU A 148 -6.51 -8.85 -14.42
N ALA A 149 -5.45 -8.23 -13.87
CA ALA A 149 -4.66 -7.20 -14.57
C ALA A 149 -3.78 -7.77 -15.70
N GLY A 150 -3.55 -9.08 -15.74
CA GLY A 150 -2.96 -9.80 -16.87
C GLY A 150 -1.42 -9.78 -16.92
N VAL A 151 -0.87 -9.69 -18.14
CA VAL A 151 0.54 -10.07 -18.46
C VAL A 151 1.63 -9.30 -17.71
N VAL A 152 1.32 -8.17 -17.08
CA VAL A 152 2.28 -7.37 -16.30
C VAL A 152 2.88 -8.15 -15.12
N TRP A 153 2.10 -9.08 -14.57
CA TRP A 153 2.45 -9.90 -13.40
C TRP A 153 3.03 -11.27 -13.74
N ASN A 154 3.43 -11.48 -15.00
CA ASN A 154 4.14 -12.69 -15.41
C ASN A 154 5.34 -12.96 -14.51
N GLY A 155 5.40 -14.18 -13.98
CA GLY A 155 6.45 -14.63 -13.05
C GLY A 155 6.27 -14.16 -11.59
N TRP A 156 5.13 -13.58 -11.23
CA TRP A 156 4.76 -13.30 -9.83
C TRP A 156 3.65 -14.20 -9.32
N ILE A 157 2.64 -14.45 -10.16
CA ILE A 157 1.51 -15.32 -9.86
C ILE A 157 1.99 -16.72 -9.44
N GLY A 158 1.50 -17.22 -8.31
CA GLY A 158 1.79 -18.55 -7.76
C GLY A 158 3.15 -18.65 -7.06
N ASN A 159 3.88 -17.54 -6.88
CA ASN A 159 5.19 -17.54 -6.23
C ASN A 159 5.15 -17.00 -4.79
N GLY A 160 3.96 -16.82 -4.20
CA GLY A 160 3.78 -16.32 -2.84
C GLY A 160 4.21 -14.86 -2.64
N ARG A 161 4.32 -14.09 -3.73
CA ARG A 161 4.70 -12.66 -3.68
C ARG A 161 3.50 -11.77 -3.37
N LEU A 162 2.34 -12.08 -3.94
CA LEU A 162 1.14 -11.24 -3.84
C LEU A 162 0.01 -11.88 -3.00
N ALA A 163 0.24 -13.10 -2.53
CA ALA A 163 -0.61 -13.84 -1.59
C ALA A 163 0.26 -14.75 -0.70
N LEU A 164 -0.31 -15.24 0.41
CA LEU A 164 0.31 -16.27 1.26
C LEU A 164 0.05 -17.69 0.75
#